data_AF-A0A8T3QTB2-F1
#
_entry.id   AF-A0A8T3QTB2-F1
#
_cell.length_a   1.000
_cell.length_b   1.000
_cell.length_c   1.000
_cell.angle_alpha   90.00
_cell.angle_beta   90.00
_cell.angle_gamma   90.00
#
_symmetry.space_group_name_H-M   'P 1'
#
loop_
_entity.id
_entity.type
_entity.pdbx_description
1 polymer ?
#
loop_
_entity_poly.entity_id
_entity_poly.type
_entity_poly.pdbx_seq_one_letter_code
_entity_poly.pdbx_strand_id
1 'polypeptide(L)'
;MDIGRVSGIEFGQVIRNRREARGMDIDALCAAIGGTPGVAFLARLEEGSVGASSSLVLNIAGILDLPSAAMLNAAGYATADQRVLAIANLSALDVADQRRSDA
;
A
#
# COMPACT_ATOMS: atom_id res chain seq x y z
N MET A 1 11.17 -15.57 15.27
CA MET A 1 10.90 -14.18 15.72
C MET A 1 9.83 -13.65 14.78
N ASP A 2 8.58 -13.62 15.25
CA ASP A 2 7.40 -13.28 14.46
C ASP A 2 7.17 -11.76 14.57
N ILE A 3 7.80 -11.00 13.67
CA ILE A 3 7.79 -9.53 13.66
C ILE A 3 6.75 -8.93 12.69
N GLY A 4 5.89 -9.74 12.04
CA GLY A 4 5.31 -9.35 10.75
C GLY A 4 3.78 -9.30 10.60
N ARG A 5 2.97 -9.91 11.48
CA ARG A 5 1.55 -10.12 11.14
C ARG A 5 0.62 -8.93 11.34
N VAL A 6 0.89 -8.03 12.28
CA VAL A 6 0.01 -6.87 12.52
C VAL A 6 0.18 -5.80 11.43
N SER A 7 1.41 -5.58 10.94
CA SER A 7 1.66 -4.52 9.94
C SER A 7 1.38 -4.93 8.49
N GLY A 8 1.34 -6.23 8.18
CA GLY A 8 1.01 -6.70 6.84
C GLY A 8 -0.42 -6.30 6.43
N ILE A 9 -1.38 -6.49 7.34
CA ILE A 9 -2.80 -6.20 7.10
C ILE A 9 -3.02 -4.70 6.91
N GLU A 10 -2.49 -3.88 7.81
CA GLU A 10 -2.66 -2.42 7.74
C GLU A 10 -2.01 -1.83 6.48
N PHE A 11 -0.82 -2.31 6.10
CA PHE A 11 -0.18 -1.91 4.84
C PHE A 11 -0.99 -2.35 3.61
N GLY A 12 -1.46 -3.59 3.60
CA GLY A 12 -2.31 -4.10 2.53
C GLY A 12 -3.60 -3.28 2.38
N GLN A 13 -4.21 -2.87 3.49
CA GLN A 13 -5.38 -2.00 3.49
C GLN A 13 -5.10 -0.61 2.93
N VAL A 14 -3.92 -0.03 3.18
CA VAL A 14 -3.51 1.26 2.57
C VAL A 14 -3.44 1.12 1.05
N ILE A 15 -2.82 0.07 0.54
CA ILE A 15 -2.75 -0.19 -0.92
C ILE A 15 -4.17 -0.29 -1.48
N ARG A 16 -5.01 -1.12 -0.84
CA ARG A 16 -6.38 -1.37 -1.28
C ARG A 16 -7.22 -0.10 -1.31
N ASN A 17 -7.24 0.65 -0.22
CA ASN A 17 -8.03 1.87 -0.09
C ASN A 17 -7.62 2.88 -1.15
N ARG A 18 -6.31 3.11 -1.32
CA ARG A 18 -5.82 4.05 -2.31
C ARG A 18 -6.12 3.59 -3.74
N ARG A 19 -5.99 2.30 -4.03
CA ARG A 19 -6.34 1.71 -5.33
C ARG A 19 -7.82 1.94 -5.64
N GLU A 20 -8.71 1.61 -4.70
CA GLU A 20 -10.16 1.76 -4.84
C GLU A 20 -10.58 3.24 -4.94
N ALA A 21 -9.97 4.14 -4.18
CA ALA A 21 -10.20 5.58 -4.26
C ALA A 21 -9.83 6.16 -5.64
N ARG A 22 -8.93 5.52 -6.37
CA ARG A 22 -8.55 5.88 -7.75
C ARG A 22 -9.40 5.18 -8.81
N GLY A 23 -10.44 4.44 -8.42
CA GLY A 23 -11.29 3.68 -9.32
C GLY A 23 -10.55 2.53 -10.03
N MET A 24 -9.42 2.08 -9.48
CA MET A 24 -8.66 0.97 -10.04
C MET A 24 -9.14 -0.34 -9.43
N ASP A 25 -9.39 -1.36 -10.25
CA ASP A 25 -9.47 -2.74 -9.77
C ASP A 25 -8.06 -3.34 -9.65
N ILE A 26 -7.99 -4.55 -9.10
CA ILE A 26 -6.71 -5.21 -8.84
C ILE A 26 -6.00 -5.64 -10.14
N ASP A 27 -6.76 -5.93 -11.19
CA ASP A 27 -6.24 -6.23 -12.53
C ASP A 27 -5.58 -5.00 -13.15
N ALA A 28 -6.17 -3.81 -12.99
CA ALA A 28 -5.63 -2.54 -13.44
C ALA A 28 -4.33 -2.20 -12.72
N LEU A 29 -4.26 -2.42 -11.39
CA LEU A 29 -3.01 -2.27 -10.65
C LEU A 29 -1.94 -3.26 -11.16
N CYS A 30 -2.32 -4.52 -11.38
CA CYS A 30 -1.43 -5.54 -11.92
C CYS A 30 -0.90 -5.16 -13.31
N ALA A 31 -1.75 -4.65 -14.19
CA ALA A 31 -1.33 -4.17 -15.50
C ALA A 31 -0.38 -2.97 -15.39
N ALA A 32 -0.67 -2.01 -14.49
CA ALA A 32 0.14 -0.82 -14.28
C ALA A 32 1.56 -1.12 -13.77
N ILE A 33 1.74 -2.18 -12.96
CA ILE A 33 3.07 -2.64 -12.53
C ILE A 33 3.80 -3.49 -13.60
N GLY A 34 3.18 -3.74 -14.75
CA GLY A 34 3.75 -4.54 -15.84
C GLY A 34 3.38 -6.03 -15.82
N GLY A 35 2.32 -6.43 -15.10
CA GLY A 35 1.77 -7.78 -15.08
C GLY A 35 2.46 -8.77 -14.12
N THR A 36 3.62 -8.41 -13.58
CA THR A 36 4.37 -9.20 -12.59
C THR A 36 4.33 -8.46 -11.25
N PRO A 37 4.07 -9.12 -10.10
CA PRO A 37 4.04 -10.57 -9.84
C PRO A 37 2.69 -11.27 -10.10
N GLY A 38 1.69 -10.57 -10.64
CA GLY A 38 0.38 -11.12 -10.96
C GLY A 38 -0.68 -10.81 -9.90
N VAL A 39 -1.94 -10.88 -10.33
CA VAL A 39 -3.12 -10.46 -9.56
C VAL A 39 -3.26 -11.19 -8.22
N ALA A 40 -3.07 -12.51 -8.22
CA ALA A 40 -3.21 -13.32 -7.01
C ALA A 40 -2.18 -12.95 -5.92
N PHE A 41 -0.98 -12.54 -6.33
CA PHE A 41 0.02 -12.04 -5.38
C PHE A 41 -0.41 -10.69 -4.79
N LEU A 42 -0.90 -9.77 -5.63
CA LEU A 42 -1.38 -8.46 -5.17
C LEU A 42 -2.58 -8.60 -4.23
N ALA A 43 -3.50 -9.54 -4.49
CA ALA A 43 -4.64 -9.78 -3.61
C ALA A 43 -4.16 -10.19 -2.21
N ARG A 44 -3.22 -11.14 -2.18
CA ARG A 44 -2.60 -11.60 -0.93
C ARG A 44 -1.80 -10.51 -0.23
N LEU A 45 -1.19 -9.58 -0.99
CA LEU A 45 -0.50 -8.41 -0.46
C LEU A 45 -1.50 -7.44 0.20
N GLU A 46 -2.63 -7.16 -0.45
CA GLU A 46 -3.71 -6.35 0.10
C GLU A 46 -4.36 -6.98 1.34
N GLU A 47 -4.42 -8.31 1.41
CA GLU A 47 -4.84 -9.06 2.60
C GLU A 47 -3.78 -9.08 3.70
N GLY A 48 -2.57 -8.61 3.42
CA GLY A 48 -1.44 -8.65 4.35
C GLY A 48 -0.85 -10.04 4.59
N SER A 49 -1.20 -11.02 3.76
CA SER A 49 -0.75 -12.41 3.91
C SER A 49 0.63 -12.66 3.29
N VAL A 50 1.12 -11.74 2.45
CA VAL A 50 2.48 -11.75 1.90
C VAL A 50 3.11 -10.36 1.99
N GLY A 51 4.44 -10.32 2.06
CA GLY A 51 5.21 -9.08 1.91
C GLY A 51 5.65 -8.86 0.46
N ALA A 52 6.00 -7.63 0.12
CA ALA A 52 6.55 -7.24 -1.18
C ALA A 52 8.02 -6.82 -1.05
N SER A 53 8.78 -6.89 -2.15
CA SER A 53 10.12 -6.32 -2.21
C SER A 53 10.07 -4.79 -2.22
N SER A 54 11.14 -4.13 -1.78
CA SER A 54 11.24 -2.67 -1.74
C SER A 54 11.02 -2.06 -3.14
N SER A 55 11.56 -2.67 -4.18
CA SER A 55 11.35 -2.23 -5.57
C SER A 55 9.88 -2.30 -5.99
N LEU A 56 9.16 -3.36 -5.61
CA LEU A 56 7.73 -3.49 -5.90
C LEU A 56 6.92 -2.46 -5.09
N VAL A 57 7.25 -2.26 -3.81
CA VAL A 57 6.61 -1.24 -2.95
C VAL A 57 6.77 0.16 -3.56
N LEU A 58 7.96 0.51 -4.05
CA LEU A 58 8.22 1.78 -4.71
C LEU A 58 7.45 1.94 -6.03
N ASN A 59 7.31 0.86 -6.80
CA ASN A 59 6.53 0.88 -8.02
C ASN A 59 5.03 1.12 -7.73
N ILE A 60 4.48 0.39 -6.75
CA ILE A 60 3.10 0.59 -6.28
C ILE A 60 2.90 2.03 -5.77
N ALA A 61 3.86 2.56 -5.01
CA ALA A 61 3.81 3.93 -4.50
C ALA A 61 3.69 4.95 -5.65
N GLY A 62 4.48 4.80 -6.71
CA GLY A 62 4.41 5.69 -7.88
C GLY A 62 3.08 5.60 -8.63
N ILE A 63 2.55 4.39 -8.83
CA ILE A 63 1.25 4.20 -9.53
C ILE A 63 0.10 4.78 -8.72
N LEU A 64 0.13 4.59 -7.40
CA LEU A 64 -0.91 5.02 -6.49
C LEU A 64 -0.75 6.49 -6.03
N ASP A 65 0.30 7.17 -6.47
CA ASP A 65 0.66 8.54 -6.05
C ASP A 65 0.74 8.67 -4.52
N LEU A 66 1.49 7.76 -3.92
CA LEU A 66 1.76 7.72 -2.48
C LEU A 66 3.24 8.09 -2.21
N PRO A 67 3.55 8.75 -1.09
CA PRO A 67 4.93 9.06 -0.74
C PRO A 67 5.80 7.80 -0.56
N SER A 68 6.81 7.64 -1.41
CA SER A 68 7.70 6.47 -1.43
C SER A 68 8.32 6.12 -0.08
N ALA A 69 8.78 7.13 0.68
CA ALA A 69 9.38 6.92 1.99
C ALA A 69 8.36 6.37 3.02
N ALA A 70 7.13 6.89 3.00
CA ALA A 70 6.07 6.39 3.87
C ALA A 70 5.68 4.97 3.48
N MET A 71 5.60 4.67 2.18
CA MET A 71 5.31 3.32 1.68
C MET A 71 6.35 2.28 2.11
N LEU A 72 7.64 2.61 2.01
CA LEU A 72 8.71 1.72 2.47
C LEU A 72 8.65 1.49 3.99
N ASN A 73 8.42 2.55 4.76
CA ASN A 73 8.29 2.42 6.21
C ASN A 73 7.09 1.55 6.58
N ALA A 74 5.92 1.78 5.96
CA ALA A 74 4.71 0.99 6.19
C ALA A 74 4.92 -0.50 5.81
N ALA A 75 5.68 -0.77 4.74
CA ALA A 75 5.97 -2.12 4.26
C ALA A 75 6.97 -2.92 5.12
N GLY A 76 7.50 -2.36 6.21
CA GLY A 76 8.40 -3.09 7.12
C GLY A 76 9.87 -2.69 7.04
N TYR A 77 10.25 -1.74 6.18
CA TYR A 77 11.66 -1.32 6.00
C TYR A 77 12.12 -0.28 7.03
N ALA A 78 11.43 -0.18 8.16
CA ALA A 78 11.67 0.78 9.23
C ALA A 78 11.37 0.20 10.61
N THR A 79 11.76 0.95 11.66
CA THR A 79 11.42 0.61 13.06
C THR A 79 9.91 0.58 13.27
N ALA A 80 9.43 -0.17 14.26
CA ALA A 80 7.99 -0.32 14.53
C ALA A 80 7.25 1.01 14.65
N ASP A 81 7.83 1.96 15.39
CA ASP A 81 7.26 3.30 15.58
C ASP A 81 7.15 4.06 14.25
N GLN A 82 8.19 3.99 13.41
CA GLN A 82 8.18 4.62 12.09
C GLN A 82 7.14 4.00 11.16
N ARG A 83 6.86 2.69 11.28
CA ARG A 83 5.81 2.04 10.48
C ARG A 83 4.42 2.52 10.87
N VAL A 84 4.14 2.56 12.18
CA VAL A 84 2.84 3.01 12.70
C VAL A 84 2.56 4.44 12.25
N LEU A 85 3.55 5.33 12.37
CA LEU A 85 3.44 6.70 11.88
C LEU A 85 3.24 6.76 10.36
N ALA A 86 3.94 5.93 9.59
CA ALA A 86 3.80 5.90 8.14
C ALA A 86 2.39 5.44 7.70
N ILE A 87 1.85 4.39 8.32
CA ILE A 87 0.49 3.91 8.05
C ILE A 87 -0.53 5.01 8.37
N ALA A 88 -0.42 5.63 9.55
CA ALA A 88 -1.32 6.73 9.93
C ALA A 88 -1.27 7.90 8.95
N ASN A 89 -0.07 8.29 8.50
CA ASN A 89 0.10 9.37 7.53
C ASN A 89 -0.50 9.01 6.16
N LEU A 90 -0.30 7.78 5.68
CA LEU A 90 -0.85 7.33 4.41
C LEU A 90 -2.39 7.29 4.45
N SER A 91 -2.97 6.75 5.52
CA SER A 91 -4.43 6.73 5.71
C SER A 91 -5.04 8.13 5.83
N ALA A 92 -4.31 9.09 6.42
CA ALA A 92 -4.76 10.48 6.50
C ALA A 92 -4.83 11.17 5.14
N LEU A 93 -3.95 10.79 4.19
CA LEU A 93 -4.00 11.30 2.81
C LEU A 93 -5.28 10.87 2.11
N ASP A 94 -5.72 9.61 2.29
CA ASP A 94 -6.98 9.12 1.71
C ASP A 94 -8.19 9.95 2.19
N VAL A 95 -8.25 10.24 3.50
CA VAL A 95 -9.32 11.06 4.08
C VAL A 95 -9.29 12.49 3.55
N ALA A 96 -8.10 13.06 3.37
CA ALA A 96 -7.95 14.41 2.85
C ALA A 96 -8.36 14.53 1.38
N ASP A 97 -8.09 13.50 0.57
CA ASP A 97 -8.47 13.46 -0.83
C ASP A 97 -9.98 13.27 -1.01
N GLN A 98 -10.61 12.40 -0.22
CA GLN A 98 -12.07 12.22 -0.23
C GLN A 98 -12.83 13.51 0.14
N ARG A 99 -12.33 14.28 1.13
CA ARG A 99 -12.95 15.57 1.48
C ARG A 99 -12.85 16.61 0.37
N ARG A 100 -11.87 16.49 -0.53
CA ARG A 100 -11.71 17.40 -1.67
C ARG A 100 -12.56 17.01 -2.86
N SER A 101 -12.92 15.73 -3.03
CA SER A 101 -13.83 15.29 -4.09
C SER A 101 -15.30 15.62 -3.81
N ASP A 102 -15.66 15.76 -2.53
CA ASP A 102 -17.06 15.95 -2.09
C ASP A 102 -17.45 17.45 -1.93
N ALA A 103 -16.52 18.37 -2.14
CA ALA A 103 -16.69 19.83 -2.00
C ALA A 103 -16.70 20.54 -3.35
#